data_AF-A0A176FGQ1-F1
#
_entry.id   AF-A0A176FGQ1-F1
#
_cell.length_a   1.000
_cell.length_b   1.000
_cell.length_c   1.000
_cell.angle_alpha   90.00
_cell.angle_beta   90.00
_cell.angle_gamma   90.00
#
_symmetry.space_group_name_H-M   'P 1'
#
loop_
_entity.id
_entity.type
_entity.pdbx_description
1 polymer ?
#
loop_
_entity_poly.entity_id
_entity_poly.type
_entity_poly.pdbx_seq_one_letter_code
_entity_poly.pdbx_strand_id
1 'polypeptide(L)' 'MRRRTFQYGTPAAFDAHKYLVAWTRAQRRAALWHAARLTCPDHQSFIANAHSIELDVHAQLEREGLA' A
#
# COMPACT_ATOMS: atom_id res chain seq x y z
N MET A 1 -21.19 24.33 -32.71
CA MET A 1 -21.00 23.16 -31.82
C MET A 1 -19.56 22.66 -31.96
N ARG A 2 -18.69 22.82 -30.95
CA ARG A 2 -17.31 22.29 -30.96
C ARG A 2 -17.33 20.84 -30.46
N ARG A 3 -16.90 19.88 -31.28
CA ARG A 3 -16.67 18.49 -30.85
C ARG A 3 -15.44 18.46 -29.95
N ARG A 4 -15.62 18.16 -28.67
CA ARG A 4 -14.52 17.74 -27.78
C ARG A 4 -14.14 16.32 -28.19
N THR A 5 -12.98 16.15 -28.80
CA THR A 5 -12.36 14.83 -28.92
C THR A 5 -11.85 14.43 -27.54
N PHE A 6 -12.56 13.50 -26.90
CA PHE A 6 -12.01 12.80 -25.74
C PHE A 6 -10.79 12.01 -26.23
N GLN A 7 -9.59 12.46 -25.87
CA GLN A 7 -8.39 11.64 -25.97
C GLN A 7 -8.57 10.52 -24.93
N TYR A 8 -9.07 9.38 -25.38
CA TYR A 8 -8.91 8.14 -24.64
C TYR A 8 -7.42 7.82 -24.68
N GLY A 9 -6.71 8.20 -23.60
CA GLY A 9 -5.30 7.86 -23.44
C GLY A 9 -5.12 6.37 -23.68
N THR A 10 -4.16 6.01 -24.53
CA THR A 10 -3.80 4.62 -24.79
C THR A 10 -3.65 3.90 -23.44
N PRO A 11 -4.33 2.76 -23.20
CA PRO A 11 -4.14 2.04 -21.95
C PRO A 11 -2.65 1.74 -21.80
N ALA A 12 -2.09 2.08 -20.65
CA ALA A 12 -0.69 1.84 -20.38
C ALA A 12 -0.41 0.34 -20.59
N ALA A 13 0.57 0.01 -21.45
CA ALA A 13 1.02 -1.36 -21.60
C ALA A 13 1.42 -1.92 -20.24
N PHE A 14 1.23 -3.22 -20.02
CA PHE A 14 1.63 -3.88 -18.78
C PHE A 14 3.12 -3.65 -18.51
N ASP A 15 3.43 -3.18 -17.31
CA ASP A 15 4.78 -2.92 -16.84
C ASP A 15 5.11 -3.90 -15.72
N ALA A 16 5.89 -4.93 -16.06
CA ALA A 16 6.27 -5.98 -15.14
C ALA A 16 7.04 -5.44 -13.93
N HIS A 17 7.85 -4.39 -14.10
CA HIS A 17 8.60 -3.79 -13.02
C HIS A 17 7.66 -3.09 -12.02
N LYS A 18 6.71 -2.28 -12.52
CA LYS A 18 5.69 -1.66 -11.66
C LYS A 18 4.84 -2.69 -10.94
N TYR A 19 4.48 -3.78 -11.62
CA TYR A 19 3.76 -4.89 -10.99
C TYR A 19 4.56 -5.52 -9.84
N LEU A 20 5.85 -5.83 -10.06
CA LEU A 20 6.70 -6.43 -9.03
C LEU A 20 6.88 -5.51 -7.82
N VAL A 21 7.09 -4.21 -8.05
CA VAL A 21 7.18 -3.22 -6.96
C VAL A 21 5.86 -3.16 -6.17
N ALA A 22 4.72 -3.09 -6.87
CA ALA A 22 3.41 -3.06 -6.22
C ALA A 22 3.12 -4.34 -5.42
N TRP A 23 3.46 -5.51 -5.97
CA TRP A 23 3.33 -6.79 -5.31
C TRP A 23 4.21 -6.88 -4.05
N THR A 24 5.47 -6.45 -4.16
CA THR A 24 6.42 -6.42 -3.04
C THR A 24 5.92 -5.51 -1.93
N ARG A 25 5.48 -4.29 -2.26
CA ARG A 25 4.85 -3.36 -1.30
C ARG A 25 3.66 -4.00 -0.60
N ALA A 26 2.76 -4.66 -1.33
CA ALA A 26 1.57 -5.29 -0.77
C ALA A 26 1.93 -6.43 0.21
N GLN A 27 2.85 -7.31 -0.17
CA GLN A 27 3.33 -8.37 0.72
C GLN A 27 3.99 -7.81 1.98
N ARG A 28 4.86 -6.81 1.81
CA ARG A 28 5.58 -6.21 2.92
C ARG A 28 4.64 -5.54 3.91
N ARG A 29 3.66 -4.79 3.39
CA ARG A 29 2.61 -4.16 4.18
C ARG A 29 1.81 -5.20 4.99
N ALA A 30 1.41 -6.31 4.37
CA ALA A 30 0.69 -7.38 5.06
C ALA A 30 1.53 -8.00 6.18
N ALA A 31 2.82 -8.23 5.95
CA ALA A 31 3.73 -8.76 6.96
C ALA A 31 3.88 -7.80 8.16
N LEU A 32 3.99 -6.49 7.92
CA LEU A 32 4.09 -5.48 8.98
C LEU A 32 2.80 -5.38 9.80
N TRP A 33 1.64 -5.40 9.15
CA TRP A 33 0.34 -5.43 9.82
C TRP A 33 0.17 -6.69 10.68
N HIS A 34 0.60 -7.84 10.16
CA HIS A 34 0.58 -9.10 10.92
C HIS A 34 1.54 -9.04 12.13
N ALA A 35 2.75 -8.50 11.95
CA ALA A 35 3.69 -8.31 13.05
C ALA A 35 3.11 -7.40 14.14
N ALA A 36 2.49 -6.27 13.76
CA ALA A 36 1.81 -5.38 14.70
C ALA A 36 0.70 -6.10 15.47
N ARG A 37 -0.11 -6.91 14.79
CA ARG A 37 -1.15 -7.72 15.43
C ARG A 37 -0.59 -8.68 16.48
N LEU A 38 0.57 -9.29 16.24
CA LEU A 38 1.23 -10.20 17.19
C LEU A 38 1.79 -9.47 18.41
N THR A 39 2.16 -8.19 18.28
CA THR A 39 2.66 -7.38 19.41
C THR A 39 1.54 -6.86 20.33
N CYS A 40 0.30 -6.77 19.83
CA CYS A 40 -0.82 -6.32 20.64
C CYS A 40 -1.32 -7.44 21.58
N PRO A 41 -1.60 -7.13 22.86
CA PRO A 41 -2.03 -8.13 23.84
C PRO A 41 -3.40 -8.74 23.51
N ASP A 42 -4.27 -7.98 22.85
CA ASP A 42 -5.61 -8.41 22.48
C ASP A 42 -6.12 -7.66 21.24
N HIS A 43 -7.27 -8.08 20.72
CA HIS A 43 -7.88 -7.49 19.52
C HIS A 43 -8.37 -6.05 19.73
N GLN A 44 -8.86 -5.70 20.92
CA GLN A 44 -9.32 -4.34 21.22
C GLN A 44 -8.13 -3.37 21.21
N SER A 45 -7.02 -3.75 21.84
CA SER A 45 -5.77 -3.00 21.81
C SER A 45 -5.25 -2.82 20.37
N PHE A 46 -5.34 -3.85 19.54
CA PHE A 46 -4.96 -3.75 18.13
C PHE A 46 -5.83 -2.75 17.35
N ILE A 47 -7.15 -2.81 17.50
CA ILE A 47 -8.07 -1.89 16.82
C ILE A 47 -7.91 -0.46 17.33
N ALA A 48 -7.75 -0.26 18.65
CA ALA A 48 -7.53 1.05 19.25
C ALA A 48 -6.26 1.73 18.71
N ASN A 49 -5.22 0.95 18.39
CA ASN A 49 -3.95 1.44 17.86
C ASN A 49 -3.84 1.36 16.32
N ALA A 50 -4.90 0.96 15.61
CA ALA A 50 -4.85 0.70 14.16
C ALA A 50 -4.32 1.89 13.34
N HIS A 51 -4.65 3.12 13.75
CA HIS A 51 -4.14 4.33 13.08
C HIS A 51 -2.64 4.52 13.28
N SER A 52 -2.13 4.35 14.51
CA SER A 52 -0.69 4.45 14.79
C SER A 52 0.08 3.36 14.05
N ILE A 53 -0.44 2.12 14.06
CA ILE A 53 0.13 0.99 13.33
C ILE A 53 0.23 1.32 11.84
N GLU A 54 -0.80 1.92 11.25
CA GLU A 54 -0.78 2.32 9.85
C GLU A 54 0.31 3.35 9.53
N LEU A 55 0.49 4.35 10.40
CA LEU A 55 1.57 5.34 10.25
C LEU A 55 2.95 4.69 10.33
N ASP A 56 3.15 3.77 11.27
CA ASP A 56 4.42 3.04 11.42
C ASP A 56 4.70 2.13 10.22
N VAL A 57 3.67 1.43 9.72
CA VAL A 57 3.73 0.60 8.51
C VAL A 57 4.13 1.45 7.31
N HIS A 58 3.48 2.61 7.12
CA HIS A 58 3.80 3.53 6.02
C HIS A 58 5.25 4.05 6.14
N ALA A 59 5.66 4.53 7.32
CA ALA A 59 7.02 4.99 7.56
C ALA A 59 8.07 3.90 7.35
N GLN A 60 7.74 2.63 7.60
CA GLN A 60 8.62 1.51 7.30
C GLN A 60 8.72 1.24 5.80
N LEU A 61 7.62 1.31 5.05
CA LEU A 61 7.63 1.15 3.59
C LEU A 61 8.43 2.27 2.90
N GLU A 62 8.31 3.51 3.36
CA GLU A 62 9.13 4.64 2.91
C GLU A 62 10.63 4.38 3.10
N ARG A 63 11.02 3.92 4.29
CA ARG A 63 12.43 3.56 4.60
C ARG A 63 12.98 2.43 3.72
N GLU A 64 12.10 1.55 3.24
CA GLU A 64 12.45 0.45 2.34
C GLU A 64 12.36 0.83 0.86
N GLY A 65 11.97 2.07 0.52
CA GLY A 65 11.78 2.53 -0.85
C GLY A 65 10.59 1.87 -1.56
N LEU A 66 9.60 1.41 -0.79
CA LEU A 66 8.43 0.67 -1.26
C LEU A 66 7.13 1.47 -1.17
N ALA A 67 7.17 2.75 -0.78
CA ALA A 67 5.96 3.56 -0.59
C ALA A 67 5.22 3.90 -1.89
#